data_AF-A0A815V1A1-F1
#
_entry.id   AF-A0A815V1A1-F1
#
_cell.length_a   1.000
_cell.length_b   1.000
_cell.length_c   1.000
_cell.angle_alpha   90.00
_cell.angle_beta   90.00
_cell.angle_gamma   90.00
#
_symmetry.space_group_name_H-M   'P 1'
#
loop_
_entity.id
_entity.type
_entity.pdbx_description
1 polymer ?
#
loop_
_entity_poly.entity_id
_entity_poly.type
_entity_poly.pdbx_seq_one_letter_code
_entity_poly.pdbx_strand_id
1 'polypeptide(L)'
;MTSIRLSRIPYRRFKTMRQLIMVLLSISSFLLLMNLPQKPQTIIKRSKRNLTIWSNDFHISTIQDVKYQLQLFNVVLIDNSLSNHCGLTKTCAEKLKVLNKQNGISPTIKERQEFYEAYKNDPVMNQVDAFICFHPTAMCEVFMPFNRPLIIIASTRYEMGRFSREEWTKWNKNLRLIALNPRNIIAANNLYDAEYIRYFTGIKPIILPSLCDYTKASYSPKPGRSFLITTIFKQQFRSEFIFNLTHSIQRLNSTLTVDYLRSLYKDHYDYSDIAGHPGMIYVPYQVSLMSLFEQYRMNIPLFFPSIDLLTEWHYIYRVIDQRTWDDVNSQPSNASIVPGVLGVEIPDPNNEFDRKAIRYWLQFSDFYQWPHITYFNSTDDLVEKLMHADLNEISRSMKIYNVKLKERLHEQWEDILRRVDAN
;
A
#
# COMPACT_ATOMS: atom_id res chain seq x y z
N MET A 1 83.88 23.27 11.92
CA MET A 1 83.81 24.75 12.00
C MET A 1 83.48 25.29 10.61
N THR A 2 82.33 26.01 10.49
CA THR A 2 82.03 27.16 9.57
C THR A 2 82.26 26.97 8.04
N SER A 3 81.39 27.35 7.09
CA SER A 3 80.36 28.39 7.03
C SER A 3 79.52 28.27 5.72
N ILE A 4 78.18 28.32 5.86
CA ILE A 4 77.14 29.06 5.09
C ILE A 4 77.32 29.35 3.58
N ARG A 5 76.33 28.89 2.77
CA ARG A 5 75.66 29.69 1.71
C ARG A 5 74.19 29.26 1.52
N LEU A 6 73.36 30.28 1.31
CA LEU A 6 71.88 30.28 1.28
C LEU A 6 71.28 29.62 0.03
N SER A 7 70.15 28.92 0.20
CA SER A 7 69.16 28.68 -0.85
C SER A 7 67.72 28.80 -0.32
N ARG A 8 66.87 29.33 -1.20
CA ARG A 8 65.51 29.88 -1.02
C ARG A 8 64.48 28.91 -0.45
N ILE A 9 63.57 29.43 0.39
CA ILE A 9 62.33 28.79 0.84
C ILE A 9 61.15 29.32 0.02
N PRO A 10 60.27 28.49 -0.54
CA PRO A 10 58.93 28.91 -0.95
C PRO A 10 57.87 28.47 0.07
N TYR A 11 57.15 29.46 0.58
CA TYR A 11 55.69 29.50 0.77
C TYR A 11 54.93 28.16 0.87
N ARG A 12 54.51 27.78 2.10
CA ARG A 12 53.35 26.89 2.31
C ARG A 12 52.32 27.61 3.19
N ARG A 13 51.21 28.03 2.57
CA ARG A 13 50.03 28.58 3.23
C ARG A 13 49.14 27.47 3.80
N PHE A 14 48.59 27.78 4.96
CA PHE A 14 47.62 27.07 5.78
C PHE A 14 46.46 26.43 5.01
N LYS A 15 46.13 25.17 5.37
CA LYS A 15 44.92 24.47 4.93
C LYS A 15 44.34 23.61 6.06
N THR A 16 44.08 24.20 7.24
CA THR A 16 43.45 23.48 8.37
C THR A 16 42.62 24.44 9.23
N MET A 17 41.38 24.71 8.79
CA MET A 17 40.33 25.22 9.68
C MET A 17 38.92 24.89 9.14
N ARG A 18 38.75 24.85 7.80
CA ARG A 18 37.47 24.44 7.17
C ARG A 18 37.12 22.95 7.33
N GLN A 19 38.11 22.05 7.39
CA GLN A 19 37.84 20.61 7.61
C GLN A 19 37.53 20.30 9.07
N LEU A 20 38.03 21.08 10.03
CA LEU A 20 37.71 20.91 11.45
C LEU A 20 36.29 21.39 11.77
N ILE A 21 35.84 22.48 11.12
CA ILE A 21 34.47 23.02 11.30
C ILE A 21 33.41 22.10 10.68
N MET A 22 33.68 21.41 9.56
CA MET A 22 32.73 20.44 9.00
C MET A 22 32.61 19.16 9.83
N VAL A 23 33.69 18.70 10.46
CA VAL A 23 33.64 17.54 11.37
C VAL A 23 32.95 17.87 12.69
N LEU A 24 33.11 19.10 13.21
CA LEU A 24 32.40 19.53 14.43
C LEU A 24 30.90 19.78 14.19
N LEU A 25 30.50 20.26 12.99
CA LEU A 25 29.09 20.42 12.62
C LEU A 25 28.38 19.08 12.38
N SER A 26 29.08 18.05 11.87
CA SER A 26 28.50 16.71 11.71
C SER A 26 28.36 15.97 13.06
N ILE A 27 29.30 16.15 13.99
CA ILE A 27 29.22 15.58 15.34
C ILE A 27 28.13 16.28 16.18
N SER A 28 27.91 17.60 16.01
CA SER A 28 26.82 18.30 16.73
C SER A 28 25.42 17.89 16.26
N SER A 29 25.26 17.63 14.96
CA SER A 29 24.01 17.10 14.39
C SER A 29 23.75 15.65 14.84
N PHE A 30 24.80 14.86 15.08
CA PHE A 30 24.71 13.49 15.59
C PHE A 30 24.39 13.43 17.09
N LEU A 31 24.95 14.35 17.90
CA LEU A 31 24.64 14.47 19.33
C LEU A 31 23.25 15.07 19.60
N LEU A 32 22.72 15.93 18.72
CA LEU A 32 21.33 16.41 18.82
C LEU A 32 20.31 15.29 18.55
N LEU A 33 20.65 14.30 17.72
CA LEU A 33 19.81 13.12 17.46
C LEU A 33 19.85 12.08 18.60
N MET A 34 20.90 12.08 19.44
CA MET A 34 21.01 11.18 20.59
C MET A 34 20.39 11.72 21.89
N ASN A 35 19.91 12.97 21.89
CA ASN A 35 19.20 13.60 23.01
C ASN A 35 17.74 13.92 22.67
N LEU A 36 17.11 13.16 21.77
CA LEU A 36 15.66 13.18 21.69
C LEU A 36 15.13 12.55 22.99
N PRO A 37 14.31 13.26 23.78
CA PRO A 37 13.70 12.66 24.96
C PRO A 37 12.97 11.40 24.51
N GLN A 38 13.36 10.26 25.07
CA GLN A 38 12.57 9.04 24.93
C GLN A 38 11.18 9.40 25.44
N LYS A 39 10.22 9.59 24.52
CA LYS A 39 8.82 9.69 24.90
C LYS A 39 8.55 8.46 25.77
N PRO A 40 7.99 8.63 26.98
CA PRO A 40 7.61 7.48 27.79
C PRO A 40 6.81 6.55 26.89
N GLN A 41 7.22 5.28 26.80
CA GLN A 41 6.51 4.27 26.03
C GLN A 41 5.04 4.44 26.33
N THR A 42 4.26 4.84 25.32
CA THR A 42 2.85 5.10 25.47
C THR A 42 2.25 3.82 26.01
N ILE A 43 1.78 3.84 27.26
CA ILE A 43 1.06 2.74 27.84
C ILE A 43 -0.20 2.59 26.99
N ILE A 44 -0.17 1.65 26.05
CA ILE A 44 -1.29 1.28 25.19
C ILE A 44 -2.48 1.09 26.13
N LYS A 45 -3.46 1.99 26.06
CA LYS A 45 -4.69 1.90 26.86
C LYS A 45 -5.51 0.77 26.27
N ARG A 46 -5.20 -0.45 26.71
CA ARG A 46 -5.85 -1.68 26.28
C ARG A 46 -7.35 -1.59 26.53
N SER A 47 -8.14 -2.12 25.60
CA SER A 47 -9.55 -2.42 25.87
C SER A 47 -9.62 -3.29 27.13
N LYS A 48 -10.61 -3.05 27.97
CA LYS A 48 -10.81 -3.79 29.22
C LYS A 48 -11.24 -5.24 28.97
N ARG A 49 -11.67 -5.57 27.75
CA ARG A 49 -12.10 -6.91 27.34
C ARG A 49 -11.41 -7.35 26.06
N ASN A 50 -11.29 -8.66 25.89
CA ASN A 50 -10.78 -9.24 24.64
C ASN A 50 -11.89 -9.14 23.58
N LEU A 51 -11.67 -8.32 22.56
CA LEU A 51 -12.63 -8.19 21.45
C LEU A 51 -12.49 -9.36 20.48
N THR A 52 -13.61 -9.82 19.94
CA THR A 52 -13.67 -10.81 18.87
C THR A 52 -14.23 -10.17 17.61
N ILE A 53 -13.44 -10.12 16.54
CA ILE A 53 -13.82 -9.58 15.24
C ILE A 53 -13.96 -10.72 14.23
N TRP A 54 -14.99 -10.66 13.39
CA TRP A 54 -15.25 -11.65 12.33
C TRP A 54 -14.97 -11.08 10.95
N SER A 55 -14.36 -11.88 10.07
CA SER A 55 -14.15 -11.54 8.65
C SER A 55 -14.45 -12.71 7.71
N ASN A 56 -14.93 -12.34 6.52
CA ASN A 56 -15.00 -13.20 5.34
C ASN A 56 -14.34 -12.46 4.17
N ASP A 57 -13.11 -12.83 3.83
CA ASP A 57 -12.28 -12.08 2.89
C ASP A 57 -11.82 -12.93 1.69
N PHE A 58 -11.62 -12.28 0.54
CA PHE A 58 -11.12 -12.90 -0.70
C PHE A 58 -9.64 -12.58 -0.98
N HIS A 59 -8.99 -11.77 -0.16
CA HIS A 59 -7.61 -11.31 -0.35
C HIS A 59 -6.74 -11.53 0.90
N ILE A 60 -5.93 -12.60 0.87
CA ILE A 60 -5.18 -13.08 2.04
C ILE A 60 -4.18 -12.08 2.63
N SER A 61 -3.49 -11.27 1.81
CA SER A 61 -2.37 -10.46 2.30
C SER A 61 -2.82 -9.26 3.14
N THR A 62 -3.91 -8.61 2.72
CA THR A 62 -4.48 -7.45 3.41
C THR A 62 -5.07 -7.84 4.76
N ILE A 63 -5.87 -8.92 4.80
CA ILE A 63 -6.46 -9.37 6.05
C ILE A 63 -5.40 -9.95 7.00
N GLN A 64 -4.34 -10.57 6.47
CA GLN A 64 -3.21 -11.03 7.26
C GLN A 64 -2.48 -9.86 7.95
N ASP A 65 -2.33 -8.72 7.28
CA ASP A 65 -1.77 -7.52 7.89
C ASP A 65 -2.64 -7.01 9.05
N VAL A 66 -3.95 -6.89 8.82
CA VAL A 66 -4.91 -6.52 9.86
C VAL A 66 -4.87 -7.49 11.03
N LYS A 67 -4.84 -8.79 10.76
CA LYS A 67 -4.72 -9.84 11.79
C LYS A 67 -3.48 -9.62 12.66
N TYR A 68 -2.34 -9.36 12.03
CA TYR A 68 -1.09 -9.09 12.74
C TYR A 68 -1.19 -7.82 13.62
N GLN A 69 -1.79 -6.75 13.10
CA GLN A 69 -1.99 -5.51 13.85
C GLN A 69 -2.95 -5.71 15.04
N LEU A 70 -4.08 -6.36 14.83
CA LEU A 70 -5.09 -6.62 15.87
C LEU A 70 -4.58 -7.51 17.01
N GLN A 71 -3.66 -8.44 16.74
CA GLN A 71 -3.01 -9.25 17.78
C GLN A 71 -2.24 -8.39 18.80
N LEU A 72 -1.67 -7.26 18.39
CA LEU A 72 -0.97 -6.33 19.29
C LEU A 72 -1.92 -5.69 20.32
N PHE A 73 -3.22 -5.68 20.02
CA PHE A 73 -4.28 -5.15 20.87
C PHE A 73 -5.04 -6.23 21.65
N ASN A 74 -4.58 -7.49 21.63
CA ASN A 74 -5.29 -8.67 22.17
C ASN A 74 -6.69 -8.88 21.56
N VAL A 75 -6.87 -8.49 20.30
CA VAL A 75 -8.11 -8.72 19.56
C VAL A 75 -8.00 -10.05 18.82
N VAL A 76 -9.03 -10.88 18.96
CA VAL A 76 -9.14 -12.15 18.25
C VAL A 76 -9.83 -11.89 16.91
N LEU A 77 -9.16 -12.17 15.80
CA LEU A 77 -9.76 -12.13 14.46
C LEU A 77 -10.11 -13.55 14.00
N ILE A 78 -11.42 -13.82 13.87
CA ILE A 78 -11.95 -15.00 13.20
C ILE A 78 -11.98 -14.72 11.70
N ASP A 79 -10.96 -15.20 10.99
CA ASP A 79 -10.84 -15.08 9.53
C ASP A 79 -11.31 -16.37 8.85
N ASN A 80 -12.47 -16.30 8.21
CA ASN A 80 -13.02 -17.34 7.34
C ASN A 80 -12.80 -16.94 5.89
N SER A 81 -11.56 -17.02 5.42
CA SER A 81 -11.16 -16.59 4.09
C SER A 81 -11.78 -17.47 3.00
N LEU A 82 -12.36 -16.81 2.00
CA LEU A 82 -12.91 -17.37 0.78
C LEU A 82 -11.94 -17.25 -0.40
N SER A 83 -10.73 -16.70 -0.19
CA SER A 83 -9.69 -16.63 -1.21
C SER A 83 -9.27 -18.01 -1.74
N ASN A 84 -8.89 -18.06 -3.02
CA ASN A 84 -8.23 -19.24 -3.60
C ASN A 84 -6.84 -19.52 -3.00
N HIS A 85 -6.24 -18.53 -2.34
CA HIS A 85 -4.91 -18.62 -1.75
C HIS A 85 -4.92 -18.78 -0.22
N CYS A 86 -6.09 -19.00 0.40
CA CYS A 86 -6.25 -19.10 1.85
C CYS A 86 -5.37 -20.16 2.54
N GLY A 87 -4.91 -21.18 1.79
CA GLY A 87 -4.02 -22.21 2.31
C GLY A 87 -2.65 -21.67 2.73
N LEU A 88 -2.20 -20.57 2.11
CA LEU A 88 -0.92 -19.93 2.43
C LEU A 88 -0.93 -19.28 3.82
N THR A 89 -2.09 -18.83 4.29
CA THR A 89 -2.28 -18.19 5.61
C THR A 89 -2.96 -19.12 6.62
N LYS A 90 -3.35 -20.34 6.21
CA LYS A 90 -4.14 -21.29 7.02
C LYS A 90 -5.43 -20.66 7.57
N THR A 91 -6.12 -19.86 6.74
CA THR A 91 -7.37 -19.19 7.09
C THR A 91 -8.56 -19.61 6.22
N CYS A 92 -8.44 -20.72 5.48
CA CYS A 92 -9.53 -21.22 4.65
C CYS A 92 -10.80 -21.44 5.47
N ALA A 93 -11.92 -20.95 4.95
CA ALA A 93 -13.25 -21.22 5.48
C ALA A 93 -13.62 -22.70 5.30
N GLU A 94 -13.46 -23.51 6.35
CA GLU A 94 -13.83 -24.94 6.33
C GLU A 94 -15.26 -25.20 6.82
N LYS A 95 -15.78 -24.33 7.71
CA LYS A 95 -17.06 -24.52 8.40
C LYS A 95 -18.03 -23.34 8.21
N LEU A 96 -17.78 -22.49 7.22
CA LEU A 96 -18.66 -21.37 6.91
C LEU A 96 -19.96 -21.88 6.30
N LYS A 97 -21.10 -21.50 6.89
CA LYS A 97 -22.43 -21.85 6.40
C LYS A 97 -22.84 -20.84 5.31
N VAL A 98 -23.58 -21.33 4.30
CA VAL A 98 -24.23 -20.54 3.23
C VAL A 98 -23.25 -19.88 2.24
N LEU A 99 -22.31 -19.08 2.72
CA LEU A 99 -21.31 -18.42 1.89
C LEU A 99 -20.15 -19.36 1.56
N ASN A 100 -19.65 -19.26 0.33
CA ASN A 100 -18.52 -20.01 -0.20
C ASN A 100 -17.79 -19.17 -1.26
N LYS A 101 -16.79 -19.76 -1.91
CA LYS A 101 -15.96 -19.08 -2.92
C LYS A 101 -16.75 -18.64 -4.15
N GLN A 102 -17.87 -19.29 -4.45
CA GLN A 102 -18.68 -19.06 -5.64
C GLN A 102 -19.68 -17.93 -5.45
N ASN A 103 -20.29 -17.79 -4.27
CA ASN A 103 -21.32 -16.79 -4.00
C ASN A 103 -20.88 -15.63 -3.09
N GLY A 104 -19.72 -15.72 -2.44
CA GLY A 104 -19.30 -14.71 -1.45
C GLY A 104 -19.06 -13.31 -2.04
N ILE A 105 -18.58 -13.18 -3.27
CA ILE A 105 -18.33 -11.84 -3.87
C ILE A 105 -19.65 -11.07 -4.07
N SER A 106 -20.69 -11.76 -4.55
CA SER A 106 -21.98 -11.18 -4.93
C SER A 106 -23.15 -12.01 -4.40
N PRO A 107 -23.32 -12.09 -3.07
CA PRO A 107 -24.40 -12.89 -2.50
C PRO A 107 -25.76 -12.26 -2.84
N THR A 108 -26.68 -13.11 -3.30
CA THR A 108 -28.06 -12.73 -3.58
C THR A 108 -28.78 -12.26 -2.31
N ILE A 109 -29.96 -11.65 -2.47
CA ILE A 109 -30.81 -11.30 -1.32
C ILE A 109 -31.17 -12.54 -0.50
N LYS A 110 -31.46 -13.67 -1.18
CA LYS A 110 -31.80 -14.94 -0.54
C LYS A 110 -30.62 -15.48 0.28
N GLU A 111 -29.42 -15.51 -0.29
CA GLU A 111 -28.22 -16.01 0.42
C GLU A 111 -27.86 -15.13 1.63
N ARG A 112 -28.07 -13.81 1.55
CA ARG A 112 -27.91 -12.91 2.71
C ARG A 112 -28.89 -13.24 3.84
N GLN A 113 -30.14 -13.54 3.50
CA GLN A 113 -31.16 -13.94 4.47
C GLN A 113 -30.82 -15.31 5.08
N GLU A 114 -30.47 -16.29 4.27
CA GLU A 114 -30.05 -17.63 4.71
C GLU A 114 -28.82 -17.55 5.63
N PHE A 115 -27.86 -16.68 5.32
CA PHE A 115 -26.68 -16.48 6.18
C PHE A 115 -27.09 -15.96 7.56
N TYR A 116 -27.93 -14.92 7.62
CA TYR A 116 -28.42 -14.39 8.89
C TYR A 116 -29.16 -15.46 9.69
N GLU A 117 -30.07 -16.20 9.05
CA GLU A 117 -30.84 -17.26 9.70
C GLU A 117 -29.95 -18.40 10.23
N ALA A 118 -28.90 -18.76 9.50
CA ALA A 118 -27.95 -19.80 9.91
C ALA A 118 -27.04 -19.40 11.09
N TYR A 119 -26.89 -18.10 11.34
CA TYR A 119 -25.93 -17.55 12.31
C TYR A 119 -26.55 -16.72 13.44
N LYS A 120 -27.82 -16.30 13.37
CA LYS A 120 -28.47 -15.45 14.39
C LYS A 120 -28.48 -16.06 15.80
N ASN A 121 -28.41 -17.40 15.90
CA ASN A 121 -28.35 -18.14 17.15
C ASN A 121 -27.04 -18.96 17.29
N ASP A 122 -26.05 -18.72 16.42
CA ASP A 122 -24.80 -19.48 16.43
C ASP A 122 -23.92 -19.06 17.62
N PRO A 123 -23.43 -20.00 18.44
CA PRO A 123 -22.66 -19.68 19.64
C PRO A 123 -21.37 -18.90 19.38
N VAL A 124 -20.73 -19.08 18.22
CA VAL A 124 -19.52 -18.34 17.86
C VAL A 124 -19.90 -16.95 17.40
N MET A 125 -20.92 -16.82 16.54
CA MET A 125 -21.40 -15.52 16.07
C MET A 125 -21.90 -14.62 17.21
N ASN A 126 -22.51 -15.20 18.25
CA ASN A 126 -22.97 -14.46 19.42
C ASN A 126 -21.83 -13.83 20.24
N GLN A 127 -20.60 -14.33 20.11
CA GLN A 127 -19.40 -13.79 20.75
C GLN A 127 -18.72 -12.70 19.91
N VAL A 128 -19.16 -12.48 18.67
CA VAL A 128 -18.57 -11.47 17.79
C VAL A 128 -18.99 -10.07 18.22
N ASP A 129 -17.99 -9.21 18.40
CA ASP A 129 -18.15 -7.82 18.79
C ASP A 129 -18.30 -6.89 17.60
N ALA A 130 -17.63 -7.19 16.49
CA ALA A 130 -17.69 -6.42 15.25
C ALA A 130 -17.38 -7.28 14.03
N PHE A 131 -17.81 -6.80 12.87
CA PHE A 131 -17.47 -7.39 11.58
C PHE A 131 -16.49 -6.50 10.83
N ILE A 132 -15.53 -7.10 10.14
CA ILE A 132 -14.59 -6.40 9.27
C ILE A 132 -14.66 -6.91 7.83
N CYS A 133 -14.83 -5.99 6.89
CA CYS A 133 -14.88 -6.28 5.46
C CYS A 133 -13.79 -5.52 4.73
N PHE A 134 -12.89 -6.26 4.07
CA PHE A 134 -11.77 -5.71 3.33
C PHE A 134 -11.96 -5.91 1.81
N HIS A 135 -12.13 -7.16 1.37
CA HIS A 135 -12.21 -7.52 -0.04
C HIS A 135 -13.23 -8.67 -0.28
N PRO A 136 -14.42 -8.40 -0.85
CA PRO A 136 -14.98 -7.08 -1.18
C PRO A 136 -15.59 -6.38 0.04
N THR A 137 -15.53 -5.06 0.08
CA THR A 137 -16.21 -4.27 1.14
C THR A 137 -17.73 -4.42 1.11
N ALA A 138 -18.33 -4.65 -0.06
CA ALA A 138 -19.77 -4.86 -0.21
C ALA A 138 -20.28 -6.13 0.52
N MET A 139 -19.37 -7.04 0.91
CA MET A 139 -19.70 -8.17 1.78
C MET A 139 -20.35 -7.73 3.10
N CYS A 140 -20.06 -6.52 3.57
CA CYS A 140 -20.62 -6.01 4.83
C CYS A 140 -22.15 -5.91 4.83
N GLU A 141 -22.80 -5.91 3.67
CA GLU A 141 -24.26 -6.01 3.60
C GLU A 141 -24.80 -7.32 4.22
N VAL A 142 -24.02 -8.40 4.22
CA VAL A 142 -24.38 -9.68 4.86
C VAL A 142 -24.46 -9.52 6.38
N PHE A 143 -23.64 -8.63 6.96
CA PHE A 143 -23.52 -8.48 8.41
C PHE A 143 -24.42 -7.40 9.00
N MET A 144 -25.00 -6.53 8.17
CA MET A 144 -25.91 -5.45 8.63
C MET A 144 -27.03 -5.94 9.56
N PRO A 145 -27.71 -7.10 9.34
CA PRO A 145 -28.80 -7.56 10.19
C PRO A 145 -28.40 -7.90 11.64
N PHE A 146 -27.12 -8.16 11.92
CA PHE A 146 -26.65 -8.51 13.27
C PHE A 146 -26.58 -7.31 14.23
N ASN A 147 -26.73 -6.08 13.72
CA ASN A 147 -26.70 -4.85 14.51
C ASN A 147 -25.43 -4.72 15.39
N ARG A 148 -24.29 -5.20 14.87
CA ARG A 148 -22.96 -5.01 15.45
C ARG A 148 -22.19 -3.94 14.68
N PRO A 149 -21.20 -3.28 15.31
CA PRO A 149 -20.27 -2.41 14.60
C PRO A 149 -19.67 -3.07 13.35
N LEU A 150 -19.59 -2.29 12.28
CA LEU A 150 -18.98 -2.67 11.00
C LEU A 150 -17.70 -1.85 10.78
N ILE A 151 -16.61 -2.53 10.46
CA ILE A 151 -15.34 -1.93 10.04
C ILE A 151 -15.18 -2.22 8.55
N ILE A 152 -15.35 -1.20 7.72
CA ILE A 152 -15.21 -1.31 6.27
C ILE A 152 -13.89 -0.67 5.87
N ILE A 153 -13.02 -1.43 5.19
CA ILE A 153 -11.73 -0.94 4.73
C ILE A 153 -11.56 -1.31 3.26
N ALA A 154 -11.76 -0.36 2.35
CA ALA A 154 -11.56 -0.63 0.93
C ALA A 154 -10.08 -0.79 0.59
N SER A 155 -9.71 -1.99 0.11
CA SER A 155 -8.37 -2.30 -0.42
C SER A 155 -8.24 -2.19 -1.93
N THR A 156 -9.41 -2.15 -2.57
CA THR A 156 -9.63 -1.93 -3.98
C THR A 156 -11.04 -1.36 -4.10
N ARG A 157 -11.38 -0.84 -5.28
CA ARG A 157 -12.66 -0.23 -5.63
C ARG A 157 -13.84 -0.90 -4.93
N TYR A 158 -14.49 -0.13 -4.06
CA TYR A 158 -15.44 -0.60 -3.06
C TYR A 158 -16.73 -1.23 -3.62
N GLU A 159 -17.00 -1.02 -4.92
CA GLU A 159 -18.12 -1.58 -5.67
C GLU A 159 -17.90 -3.01 -6.15
N MET A 160 -16.77 -3.63 -5.82
CA MET A 160 -16.51 -5.04 -6.16
C MET A 160 -17.69 -5.93 -5.77
N GLY A 161 -18.21 -6.66 -6.76
CA GLY A 161 -19.38 -7.53 -6.61
C GLY A 161 -20.74 -6.84 -6.74
N ARG A 162 -20.77 -5.55 -7.07
CA ARG A 162 -21.98 -4.73 -7.32
C ARG A 162 -21.83 -4.04 -8.68
N PHE A 163 -21.70 -4.84 -9.73
CA PHE A 163 -21.30 -4.35 -11.06
C PHE A 163 -22.46 -3.77 -11.88
N SER A 164 -23.73 -4.01 -11.51
CA SER A 164 -24.86 -3.35 -12.16
C SER A 164 -25.13 -1.97 -11.55
N ARG A 165 -25.72 -1.06 -12.33
CA ARG A 165 -26.13 0.28 -11.87
C ARG A 165 -27.01 0.20 -10.63
N GLU A 166 -27.95 -0.75 -10.61
CA GLU A 166 -28.91 -0.95 -9.54
C GLU A 166 -28.23 -1.42 -8.25
N GLU A 167 -27.37 -2.43 -8.35
CA GLU A 167 -26.62 -2.96 -7.21
C GLU A 167 -25.64 -1.93 -6.64
N TRP A 168 -24.90 -1.22 -7.50
CA TRP A 168 -23.97 -0.19 -7.05
C TRP A 168 -24.70 0.99 -6.40
N THR A 169 -25.81 1.45 -6.98
CA THR A 169 -26.63 2.51 -6.38
C THR A 169 -27.17 2.08 -5.01
N LYS A 170 -27.64 0.82 -4.89
CA LYS A 170 -28.07 0.26 -3.62
C LYS A 170 -26.92 0.17 -2.61
N TRP A 171 -25.74 -0.25 -3.04
CA TRP A 171 -24.56 -0.30 -2.20
C TRP A 171 -24.15 1.10 -1.71
N ASN A 172 -24.20 2.13 -2.55
CA ASN A 172 -23.94 3.51 -2.14
C ASN A 172 -24.90 4.00 -1.06
N LYS A 173 -26.19 3.65 -1.19
CA LYS A 173 -27.19 3.92 -0.15
C LYS A 173 -26.85 3.20 1.15
N ASN A 174 -26.54 1.90 1.08
CA ASN A 174 -26.22 1.10 2.26
C ASN A 174 -24.94 1.58 2.95
N LEU A 175 -23.89 1.94 2.20
CA LEU A 175 -22.65 2.47 2.78
C LEU A 175 -22.89 3.80 3.51
N ARG A 176 -23.74 4.68 2.98
CA ARG A 176 -24.17 5.91 3.68
C ARG A 176 -24.94 5.60 4.96
N LEU A 177 -25.86 4.63 4.94
CA LEU A 177 -26.59 4.19 6.14
C LEU A 177 -25.64 3.63 7.21
N ILE A 178 -24.66 2.83 6.80
CA ILE A 178 -23.63 2.30 7.69
C ILE A 178 -22.85 3.45 8.33
N ALA A 179 -22.47 4.46 7.55
CA ALA A 179 -21.71 5.62 8.02
C ALA A 179 -22.47 6.54 9.01
N LEU A 180 -23.81 6.45 9.09
CA LEU A 180 -24.60 7.23 10.07
C LEU A 180 -24.41 6.75 11.51
N ASN A 181 -24.03 5.49 11.71
CA ASN A 181 -23.78 4.97 13.05
C ASN A 181 -22.32 5.24 13.44
N PRO A 182 -22.05 6.03 14.49
CA PRO A 182 -20.69 6.42 14.88
C PRO A 182 -19.81 5.25 15.37
N ARG A 183 -20.41 4.09 15.66
CA ARG A 183 -19.68 2.86 15.98
C ARG A 183 -19.10 2.18 14.75
N ASN A 184 -19.64 2.48 13.56
CA ASN A 184 -19.13 1.94 12.31
C ASN A 184 -17.96 2.79 11.81
N ILE A 185 -17.02 2.11 11.14
CA ILE A 185 -15.83 2.72 10.58
C ILE A 185 -15.88 2.54 9.07
N ILE A 186 -15.77 3.66 8.34
CA ILE A 186 -15.52 3.65 6.90
C ILE A 186 -14.08 4.11 6.69
N ALA A 187 -13.27 3.24 6.14
CA ALA A 187 -11.87 3.48 5.87
C ALA A 187 -11.48 2.96 4.47
N ALA A 188 -10.28 3.33 4.05
CA ALA A 188 -9.64 2.84 2.85
C ALA A 188 -8.17 2.58 3.13
N ASN A 189 -7.61 1.56 2.49
CA ASN A 189 -6.22 1.16 2.64
C ASN A 189 -5.24 2.14 1.97
N ASN A 190 -5.73 3.00 1.08
CA ASN A 190 -4.95 3.99 0.35
C ASN A 190 -5.80 5.23 0.04
N LEU A 191 -5.16 6.30 -0.39
CA LEU A 191 -5.85 7.57 -0.71
C LEU A 191 -6.72 7.45 -1.97
N TYR A 192 -6.31 6.66 -2.97
CA TYR A 192 -7.11 6.46 -4.18
C TYR A 192 -8.50 5.94 -3.87
N ASP A 193 -8.59 4.84 -3.12
CA ASP A 193 -9.87 4.23 -2.75
C ASP A 193 -10.67 5.12 -1.78
N ALA A 194 -9.99 5.93 -0.95
CA ALA A 194 -10.65 6.92 -0.10
C ALA A 194 -11.37 7.99 -0.95
N GLU A 195 -10.67 8.55 -1.94
CA GLU A 195 -11.21 9.54 -2.86
C GLU A 195 -12.25 8.94 -3.80
N TYR A 196 -12.10 7.69 -4.21
CA TYR A 196 -13.07 6.97 -5.02
C TYR A 196 -14.39 6.78 -4.25
N ILE A 197 -14.35 6.34 -2.99
CA ILE A 197 -15.53 6.29 -2.12
C ILE A 197 -16.14 7.69 -1.97
N ARG A 198 -15.31 8.71 -1.73
CA ARG A 198 -15.78 10.10 -1.59
C ARG A 198 -16.50 10.59 -2.84
N TYR A 199 -15.99 10.24 -4.02
CA TYR A 199 -16.57 10.63 -5.30
C TYR A 199 -17.99 10.11 -5.49
N PHE A 200 -18.24 8.83 -5.22
CA PHE A 200 -19.56 8.23 -5.44
C PHE A 200 -20.53 8.34 -4.26
N THR A 201 -20.01 8.54 -3.04
CA THR A 201 -20.83 8.49 -1.83
C THR A 201 -20.89 9.80 -1.05
N GLY A 202 -19.88 10.67 -1.18
CA GLY A 202 -19.71 11.86 -0.36
C GLY A 202 -19.12 11.59 1.03
N ILE A 203 -18.95 10.30 1.40
CA ILE A 203 -18.33 9.90 2.66
C ILE A 203 -16.84 10.22 2.57
N LYS A 204 -16.24 10.69 3.67
CA LYS A 204 -14.78 10.87 3.79
C LYS A 204 -14.21 9.73 4.62
N PRO A 205 -13.64 8.68 3.99
CA PRO A 205 -13.08 7.56 4.73
C PRO A 205 -11.83 7.95 5.50
N ILE A 206 -11.55 7.23 6.58
CA ILE A 206 -10.24 7.27 7.24
C ILE A 206 -9.23 6.55 6.36
N ILE A 207 -8.04 7.11 6.16
CA ILE A 207 -6.95 6.40 5.48
C ILE A 207 -6.25 5.52 6.51
N LEU A 208 -6.30 4.21 6.29
CA LEU A 208 -5.81 3.17 7.18
C LEU A 208 -4.94 2.16 6.41
N PRO A 209 -3.72 2.56 6.01
CA PRO A 209 -2.82 1.76 5.20
C PRO A 209 -2.26 0.54 5.92
N SER A 210 -1.93 -0.49 5.14
CA SER A 210 -1.22 -1.67 5.63
C SER A 210 0.13 -1.30 6.25
N LEU A 211 0.42 -1.89 7.40
CA LEU A 211 1.66 -1.67 8.15
C LEU A 211 2.76 -2.64 7.70
N CYS A 212 2.39 -3.87 7.35
CA CYS A 212 3.27 -4.94 6.86
C CYS A 212 4.42 -5.31 7.82
N ASP A 213 4.21 -5.11 9.12
CA ASP A 213 5.24 -5.39 10.16
C ASP A 213 5.56 -6.88 10.30
N TYR A 214 4.68 -7.77 9.82
CA TYR A 214 4.93 -9.21 9.80
C TYR A 214 6.12 -9.60 8.91
N THR A 215 6.54 -8.74 7.97
CA THR A 215 7.68 -9.00 7.07
C THR A 215 9.00 -9.15 7.83
N LYS A 216 9.17 -8.39 8.93
CA LYS A 216 10.36 -8.33 9.80
C LYS A 216 11.71 -8.04 9.12
N ALA A 217 11.73 -7.91 7.80
CA ALA A 217 12.93 -7.61 7.03
C ALA A 217 13.15 -6.11 6.92
N SER A 218 14.40 -5.73 6.63
CA SER A 218 14.78 -4.35 6.37
C SER A 218 15.88 -4.30 5.33
N TYR A 219 15.94 -3.20 4.60
CA TYR A 219 16.93 -2.94 3.57
C TYR A 219 18.35 -3.27 4.07
N SER A 220 18.98 -4.20 3.36
CA SER A 220 20.28 -4.77 3.72
C SER A 220 21.00 -5.20 2.44
N PRO A 221 21.32 -4.24 1.54
CA PRO A 221 21.80 -4.53 0.20
C PRO A 221 23.11 -5.34 0.26
N LYS A 222 23.16 -6.42 -0.52
CA LYS A 222 24.33 -7.30 -0.64
C LYS A 222 25.15 -6.89 -1.87
N PRO A 223 26.50 -6.79 -1.76
CA PRO A 223 27.35 -6.48 -2.90
C PRO A 223 27.10 -7.43 -4.09
N GLY A 224 27.12 -6.89 -5.31
CA GLY A 224 26.96 -7.65 -6.55
C GLY A 224 25.52 -8.07 -6.90
N ARG A 225 24.52 -7.71 -6.08
CA ARG A 225 23.11 -7.92 -6.42
C ARG A 225 22.65 -6.89 -7.46
N SER A 226 21.81 -7.35 -8.39
CA SER A 226 21.13 -6.53 -9.39
C SER A 226 19.98 -5.71 -8.79
N PHE A 227 19.57 -4.64 -9.47
CA PHE A 227 18.26 -4.04 -9.21
C PHE A 227 17.15 -4.99 -9.65
N LEU A 228 16.00 -4.93 -8.99
CA LEU A 228 14.86 -5.78 -9.34
C LEU A 228 13.82 -5.01 -10.15
N ILE A 229 13.31 -5.59 -11.23
CA ILE A 229 12.10 -5.12 -11.90
C ILE A 229 10.91 -5.95 -11.42
N THR A 230 9.82 -5.29 -11.02
CA THR A 230 8.56 -5.95 -10.67
C THR A 230 7.85 -6.52 -11.89
N THR A 231 6.78 -7.29 -11.69
CA THR A 231 5.99 -7.82 -12.81
C THR A 231 5.41 -6.68 -13.64
N ILE A 232 5.62 -6.75 -14.95
CA ILE A 232 4.96 -5.90 -15.96
C ILE A 232 3.92 -6.78 -16.67
N PHE A 233 2.64 -6.54 -16.42
CA PHE A 233 1.56 -7.43 -16.88
C PHE A 233 1.24 -7.28 -18.38
N LYS A 234 1.36 -6.08 -18.93
CA LYS A 234 1.10 -5.83 -20.35
C LYS A 234 2.30 -6.26 -21.19
N GLN A 235 2.20 -7.42 -21.84
CA GLN A 235 3.31 -8.06 -22.57
C GLN A 235 3.90 -7.16 -23.68
N GLN A 236 3.06 -6.43 -24.43
CA GLN A 236 3.54 -5.49 -25.45
C GLN A 236 4.42 -4.40 -24.83
N PHE A 237 3.91 -3.74 -23.78
CA PHE A 237 4.65 -2.70 -23.07
C PHE A 237 5.91 -3.24 -22.38
N ARG A 238 5.85 -4.46 -21.85
CA ARG A 238 6.99 -5.13 -21.23
C ARG A 238 8.17 -5.23 -22.19
N SER A 239 7.95 -5.68 -23.42
CA SER A 239 9.01 -5.82 -24.42
C SER A 239 9.63 -4.45 -24.76
N GLU A 240 8.79 -3.44 -24.93
CA GLU A 240 9.24 -2.07 -25.23
C GLU A 240 10.04 -1.45 -24.09
N PHE A 241 9.55 -1.57 -22.85
CA PHE A 241 10.23 -1.06 -21.67
C PHE A 241 11.61 -1.69 -21.50
N ILE A 242 11.74 -3.02 -21.66
CA ILE A 242 13.02 -3.71 -21.54
C ILE A 242 13.98 -3.36 -22.66
N PHE A 243 13.49 -3.26 -23.89
CA PHE A 243 14.30 -2.83 -25.02
C PHE A 243 14.90 -1.43 -24.75
N ASN A 244 14.04 -0.47 -24.37
CA ASN A 244 14.46 0.89 -24.07
C ASN A 244 15.41 0.96 -22.87
N LEU A 245 15.14 0.22 -21.79
CA LEU A 245 16.00 0.18 -20.60
C LEU A 245 17.38 -0.41 -20.93
N THR A 246 17.43 -1.53 -21.67
CA THR A 246 18.69 -2.17 -22.09
C THR A 246 19.51 -1.22 -22.95
N HIS A 247 18.87 -0.55 -23.90
CA HIS A 247 19.51 0.44 -24.75
C HIS A 247 20.04 1.64 -23.93
N SER A 248 19.28 2.15 -22.96
CA SER A 248 19.72 3.22 -22.05
C SER A 248 20.95 2.80 -21.22
N ILE A 249 20.97 1.58 -20.68
CA ILE A 249 22.12 1.05 -19.91
C ILE A 249 23.38 1.00 -20.77
N GLN A 250 23.26 0.49 -22.00
CA GLN A 250 24.38 0.39 -22.94
C GLN A 250 24.88 1.78 -23.37
N ARG A 251 23.96 2.67 -23.74
CA ARG A 251 24.28 4.02 -24.23
C ARG A 251 24.97 4.88 -23.17
N LEU A 252 24.59 4.73 -21.91
CA LEU A 252 25.20 5.43 -20.77
C LEU A 252 26.45 4.71 -20.22
N ASN A 253 26.90 3.64 -20.91
CA ASN A 253 28.08 2.86 -20.57
C ASN A 253 28.10 2.41 -19.09
N SER A 254 26.95 1.96 -18.61
CA SER A 254 26.73 1.61 -17.21
C SER A 254 27.00 0.12 -16.96
N THR A 255 27.55 -0.21 -15.79
CA THR A 255 27.72 -1.60 -15.33
C THR A 255 26.52 -2.12 -14.55
N LEU A 256 25.39 -1.40 -14.59
CA LEU A 256 24.16 -1.79 -13.89
C LEU A 256 23.64 -3.15 -14.38
N THR A 257 23.25 -3.98 -13.42
CA THR A 257 22.54 -5.24 -13.68
C THR A 257 21.12 -5.12 -13.16
N VAL A 258 20.17 -5.62 -13.95
CA VAL A 258 18.75 -5.54 -13.63
C VAL A 258 18.09 -6.88 -13.94
N ASP A 259 17.41 -7.46 -12.96
CA ASP A 259 16.74 -8.75 -13.08
C ASP A 259 15.24 -8.64 -12.79
N TYR A 260 14.44 -9.46 -13.47
CA TYR A 260 13.04 -9.62 -13.11
C TYR A 260 12.90 -10.40 -11.81
N LEU A 261 12.16 -9.83 -10.85
CA LEU A 261 11.90 -10.46 -9.55
C LEU A 261 11.40 -11.90 -9.71
N ARG A 262 10.41 -12.13 -10.59
CA ARG A 262 9.79 -13.44 -10.82
C ARG A 262 10.68 -14.40 -11.63
N SER A 263 11.68 -13.90 -12.35
CA SER A 263 12.65 -14.74 -13.05
C SER A 263 13.75 -15.21 -12.12
N LEU A 264 14.19 -14.33 -11.20
CA LEU A 264 15.20 -14.63 -10.20
C LEU A 264 14.65 -15.52 -9.08
N TYR A 265 13.43 -15.25 -8.61
CA TYR A 265 12.74 -16.00 -7.58
C TYR A 265 11.47 -16.64 -8.14
N LYS A 266 11.63 -17.79 -8.80
CA LYS A 266 10.55 -18.45 -9.57
C LYS A 266 9.41 -18.94 -8.68
N ASP A 267 9.76 -19.64 -7.60
CA ASP A 267 8.77 -20.31 -6.75
C ASP A 267 8.49 -19.47 -5.50
N HIS A 268 9.50 -19.35 -4.63
CA HIS A 268 9.42 -18.67 -3.34
C HIS A 268 10.66 -17.80 -3.11
N TYR A 269 10.48 -16.77 -2.28
CA TYR A 269 11.54 -15.95 -1.71
C TYR A 269 11.12 -15.54 -0.30
N ASP A 270 12.11 -15.30 0.56
CA ASP A 270 11.88 -14.64 1.84
C ASP A 270 11.94 -13.13 1.66
N TYR A 271 11.26 -12.37 2.51
CA TYR A 271 11.34 -10.90 2.51
C TYR A 271 12.79 -10.39 2.60
N SER A 272 13.67 -11.12 3.29
CA SER A 272 15.09 -10.79 3.39
C SER A 272 15.87 -10.96 2.09
N ASP A 273 15.41 -11.82 1.17
CA ASP A 273 16.04 -12.01 -0.13
C ASP A 273 15.90 -10.75 -0.98
N ILE A 274 14.68 -10.20 -1.05
CA ILE A 274 14.40 -8.99 -1.82
C ILE A 274 14.94 -7.74 -1.15
N ALA A 275 14.97 -7.69 0.19
CA ALA A 275 15.61 -6.61 0.94
C ALA A 275 17.14 -6.57 0.77
N GLY A 276 17.73 -7.66 0.24
CA GLY A 276 19.14 -7.77 -0.11
C GLY A 276 19.53 -7.13 -1.45
N HIS A 277 18.57 -6.63 -2.23
CA HIS A 277 18.85 -5.95 -3.51
C HIS A 277 19.01 -4.44 -3.33
N PRO A 278 19.74 -3.73 -4.23
CA PRO A 278 19.98 -2.29 -4.09
C PRO A 278 18.71 -1.44 -4.13
N GLY A 279 17.72 -1.85 -4.92
CA GLY A 279 16.43 -1.17 -5.06
C GLY A 279 15.52 -1.88 -6.06
N MET A 280 14.30 -1.36 -6.22
CA MET A 280 13.27 -1.96 -7.08
C MET A 280 12.68 -0.94 -8.06
N ILE A 281 12.59 -1.34 -9.32
CA ILE A 281 12.01 -0.60 -10.43
C ILE A 281 10.58 -1.09 -10.64
N TYR A 282 9.64 -0.17 -10.62
CA TYR A 282 8.23 -0.43 -10.78
C TYR A 282 7.71 0.05 -12.13
N VAL A 283 6.93 -0.82 -12.77
CA VAL A 283 5.89 -0.44 -13.72
C VAL A 283 4.58 -0.96 -13.11
N PRO A 284 3.80 -0.09 -12.43
CA PRO A 284 2.64 -0.54 -11.67
C PRO A 284 1.52 -1.00 -12.60
N TYR A 285 0.77 -2.01 -12.13
CA TYR A 285 -0.46 -2.49 -12.77
C TYR A 285 -1.73 -2.14 -11.96
N GLN A 286 -1.55 -1.66 -10.73
CA GLN A 286 -2.61 -1.16 -9.86
C GLN A 286 -2.10 0.10 -9.13
N VAL A 287 -3.04 0.95 -8.71
CA VAL A 287 -2.78 2.19 -7.94
C VAL A 287 -2.33 1.94 -6.50
N SER A 288 -2.56 0.72 -5.99
CA SER A 288 -2.22 0.26 -4.65
C SER A 288 -1.93 -1.24 -4.67
N LEU A 289 -0.85 -1.70 -4.06
CA LEU A 289 -0.40 -3.10 -4.13
C LEU A 289 0.15 -3.54 -2.78
N MET A 290 -0.29 -4.70 -2.26
CA MET A 290 0.25 -5.20 -0.99
C MET A 290 1.77 -5.40 -0.99
N SER A 291 2.33 -5.89 -2.10
CA SER A 291 3.79 -6.02 -2.23
C SER A 291 4.51 -4.67 -2.17
N LEU A 292 3.87 -3.59 -2.63
CA LEU A 292 4.41 -2.23 -2.54
C LEU A 292 4.44 -1.76 -1.09
N PHE A 293 3.39 -2.01 -0.30
CA PHE A 293 3.42 -1.74 1.14
C PHE A 293 4.56 -2.51 1.81
N GLU A 294 4.66 -3.83 1.59
CA GLU A 294 5.71 -4.66 2.18
C GLU A 294 7.10 -4.10 1.86
N GLN A 295 7.39 -3.82 0.58
CA GLN A 295 8.70 -3.34 0.12
C GLN A 295 9.04 -1.94 0.62
N TYR A 296 8.05 -1.05 0.66
CA TYR A 296 8.24 0.28 1.22
C TYR A 296 8.51 0.23 2.73
N ARG A 297 7.84 -0.67 3.46
CA ARG A 297 8.00 -0.86 4.93
C ARG A 297 9.33 -1.53 5.27
N MET A 298 9.86 -2.35 4.37
CA MET A 298 11.25 -2.83 4.43
C MET A 298 12.28 -1.73 4.14
N ASN A 299 11.87 -0.51 3.77
CA ASN A 299 12.75 0.62 3.44
C ASN A 299 13.62 0.38 2.20
N ILE A 300 13.15 -0.44 1.26
CA ILE A 300 13.87 -0.70 0.01
C ILE A 300 13.68 0.53 -0.90
N PRO A 301 14.75 1.12 -1.47
CA PRO A 301 14.62 2.21 -2.43
C PRO A 301 13.77 1.80 -3.64
N LEU A 302 12.74 2.60 -3.93
CA LEU A 302 11.77 2.32 -4.99
C LEU A 302 11.83 3.39 -6.10
N PHE A 303 11.79 2.93 -7.34
CA PHE A 303 11.84 3.75 -8.54
C PHE A 303 10.53 3.59 -9.33
N PHE A 304 9.80 4.68 -9.49
CA PHE A 304 8.52 4.71 -10.21
C PHE A 304 8.57 5.71 -11.37
N PRO A 305 7.79 5.50 -12.45
CA PRO A 305 7.62 6.54 -13.46
C PRO A 305 7.00 7.79 -12.81
N SER A 306 7.28 8.96 -13.38
CA SER A 306 6.57 10.18 -13.03
C SER A 306 5.09 10.06 -13.40
N ILE A 307 4.24 10.89 -12.77
CA ILE A 307 2.80 10.88 -13.04
C ILE A 307 2.47 11.15 -14.52
N ASP A 308 3.23 12.02 -15.17
CA ASP A 308 3.04 12.32 -16.59
C ASP A 308 3.43 11.10 -17.45
N LEU A 309 4.60 10.50 -17.19
CA LEU A 309 5.05 9.31 -17.92
C LEU A 309 4.07 8.12 -17.75
N LEU A 310 3.61 7.88 -16.52
CA LEU A 310 2.68 6.79 -16.23
C LEU A 310 1.29 7.03 -16.83
N THR A 311 0.85 8.29 -16.90
CA THR A 311 -0.38 8.68 -17.59
C THR A 311 -0.28 8.34 -19.08
N GLU A 312 0.84 8.68 -19.72
CA GLU A 312 1.09 8.35 -21.13
C GLU A 312 1.12 6.84 -21.36
N TRP A 313 1.85 6.10 -20.54
CA TRP A 313 1.92 4.64 -20.64
C TRP A 313 0.56 3.99 -20.45
N HIS A 314 -0.25 4.45 -19.50
CA HIS A 314 -1.57 3.89 -19.27
C HIS A 314 -2.55 4.26 -20.37
N TYR A 315 -2.52 5.49 -20.88
CA TYR A 315 -3.36 5.92 -21.99
C TYR A 315 -3.10 5.12 -23.27
N ILE A 316 -1.82 4.80 -23.57
CA ILE A 316 -1.44 4.06 -24.78
C ILE A 316 -1.57 2.54 -24.60
N TYR A 317 -1.07 2.00 -23.49
CA TYR A 317 -0.87 0.55 -23.30
C TYR A 317 -1.72 -0.06 -22.20
N ARG A 318 -2.54 0.72 -21.49
CA ARG A 318 -3.34 0.26 -20.33
C ARG A 318 -2.49 -0.38 -19.24
N VAL A 319 -1.31 0.18 -18.93
CA VAL A 319 -0.36 -0.47 -18.00
C VAL A 319 -0.92 -0.66 -16.57
N ILE A 320 -1.79 0.23 -16.10
CA ILE A 320 -2.53 0.13 -14.82
C ILE A 320 -3.98 -0.33 -15.05
N ASP A 321 -4.16 -1.52 -15.62
CA ASP A 321 -5.50 -2.05 -15.95
C ASP A 321 -6.35 -2.39 -14.73
N GLN A 322 -5.72 -2.59 -13.57
CA GLN A 322 -6.44 -2.75 -12.30
C GLN A 322 -6.72 -1.39 -11.65
N ARG A 323 -6.92 -0.32 -12.41
CA ARG A 323 -7.41 0.96 -11.90
C ARG A 323 -8.94 0.95 -11.79
N THR A 324 -9.63 0.29 -12.71
CA THR A 324 -11.09 0.21 -12.79
C THR A 324 -11.52 -1.24 -13.00
N TRP A 325 -12.73 -1.62 -12.57
CA TRP A 325 -13.23 -2.98 -12.79
C TRP A 325 -13.54 -3.27 -14.26
N ASP A 326 -13.93 -2.26 -15.01
CA ASP A 326 -14.20 -2.33 -16.45
C ASP A 326 -12.94 -2.73 -17.23
N ASP A 327 -11.78 -2.14 -16.94
CA ASP A 327 -10.52 -2.48 -17.61
C ASP A 327 -9.98 -3.86 -17.15
N VAL A 328 -10.19 -4.26 -15.89
CA VAL A 328 -9.93 -5.65 -15.42
C VAL A 328 -10.72 -6.67 -16.26
N ASN A 329 -11.96 -6.35 -16.61
CA ASN A 329 -12.82 -7.19 -17.45
C ASN A 329 -12.54 -7.03 -18.96
N SER A 330 -11.47 -6.31 -19.33
CA SER A 330 -11.12 -6.00 -20.73
C SER A 330 -12.22 -5.24 -21.49
N GLN A 331 -12.98 -4.42 -20.78
CA GLN A 331 -14.06 -3.58 -21.31
C GLN A 331 -13.92 -2.14 -20.80
N PRO A 332 -12.79 -1.45 -21.05
CA PRO A 332 -12.57 -0.10 -20.52
C PRO A 332 -13.70 0.85 -20.92
N SER A 333 -14.15 1.67 -19.96
CA SER A 333 -15.25 2.62 -20.15
C SER A 333 -14.75 4.07 -20.22
N ASN A 334 -15.57 4.95 -20.79
CA ASN A 334 -15.33 6.40 -20.76
C ASN A 334 -16.09 7.10 -19.63
N ALA A 335 -16.90 6.37 -18.86
CA ALA A 335 -17.66 6.90 -17.73
C ALA A 335 -18.11 5.78 -16.77
N SER A 336 -18.39 6.16 -15.53
CA SER A 336 -19.01 5.30 -14.54
C SER A 336 -20.48 5.06 -14.85
N ILE A 337 -20.94 3.83 -14.57
CA ILE A 337 -22.36 3.48 -14.67
C ILE A 337 -23.22 4.10 -13.57
N VAL A 338 -22.63 4.68 -12.52
CA VAL A 338 -23.31 5.47 -11.50
C VAL A 338 -22.67 6.85 -11.48
N PRO A 339 -23.44 7.95 -11.45
CA PRO A 339 -22.86 9.28 -11.40
C PRO A 339 -22.12 9.51 -10.07
N GLY A 340 -21.03 10.28 -10.12
CA GLY A 340 -20.43 10.87 -8.93
C GLY A 340 -21.40 11.82 -8.22
N VAL A 341 -21.19 12.02 -6.92
CA VAL A 341 -21.91 13.02 -6.12
C VAL A 341 -21.08 14.26 -5.81
N LEU A 342 -19.79 14.23 -6.15
CA LEU A 342 -18.98 15.44 -6.17
C LEU A 342 -19.25 16.20 -7.47
N GLY A 343 -19.17 17.52 -7.41
CA GLY A 343 -19.54 18.40 -8.53
C GLY A 343 -18.80 18.08 -9.84
N VAL A 344 -19.32 18.62 -10.94
CA VAL A 344 -18.87 18.37 -12.33
C VAL A 344 -17.41 18.72 -12.62
N GLU A 345 -16.72 19.40 -11.70
CA GLU A 345 -15.31 19.77 -11.82
C GLU A 345 -14.36 18.60 -11.60
N ILE A 346 -14.81 17.53 -10.91
CA ILE A 346 -14.01 16.34 -10.66
C ILE A 346 -14.26 15.33 -11.78
N PRO A 347 -13.23 14.95 -12.57
CA PRO A 347 -13.41 14.00 -13.66
C PRO A 347 -13.82 12.63 -13.13
N ASP A 348 -14.54 11.87 -13.94
CA ASP A 348 -14.99 10.52 -13.59
C ASP A 348 -13.78 9.57 -13.41
N PRO A 349 -13.66 8.86 -12.27
CA PRO A 349 -12.57 7.91 -12.04
C PRO A 349 -12.57 6.75 -13.03
N ASN A 350 -13.71 6.39 -13.62
CA ASN A 350 -13.79 5.28 -14.56
C ASN A 350 -13.69 5.71 -16.02
N ASN A 351 -13.30 6.97 -16.28
CA ASN A 351 -12.95 7.40 -17.62
C ASN A 351 -11.53 6.97 -17.97
N GLU A 352 -11.43 5.92 -18.78
CA GLU A 352 -10.19 5.38 -19.31
C GLU A 352 -9.73 6.10 -20.59
N PHE A 353 -10.51 7.00 -21.18
CA PHE A 353 -10.20 7.60 -22.48
C PHE A 353 -9.86 9.10 -22.41
N ASP A 354 -9.88 9.68 -21.22
CA ASP A 354 -9.45 11.05 -20.98
C ASP A 354 -8.13 11.08 -20.19
N ARG A 355 -7.08 11.61 -20.81
CA ARG A 355 -5.77 11.81 -20.18
C ARG A 355 -5.86 12.64 -18.90
N LYS A 356 -6.73 13.65 -18.86
CA LYS A 356 -6.91 14.50 -17.67
C LYS A 356 -7.54 13.71 -16.53
N ALA A 357 -8.56 12.91 -16.82
CA ALA A 357 -9.18 12.02 -15.85
C ALA A 357 -8.17 11.00 -15.29
N ILE A 358 -7.46 10.29 -16.17
CA ILE A 358 -6.39 9.34 -15.79
C ILE A 358 -5.39 10.04 -14.86
N ARG A 359 -4.81 11.15 -15.30
CA ARG A 359 -3.79 11.85 -14.54
C ARG A 359 -4.31 12.35 -13.19
N TYR A 360 -5.52 12.89 -13.16
CA TYR A 360 -6.17 13.37 -11.94
C TYR A 360 -6.28 12.24 -10.91
N TRP A 361 -6.70 11.05 -11.34
CA TRP A 361 -6.90 9.94 -10.42
C TRP A 361 -5.60 9.23 -10.05
N LEU A 362 -4.64 9.14 -10.98
CA LEU A 362 -3.34 8.53 -10.70
C LEU A 362 -2.59 9.23 -9.58
N GLN A 363 -2.77 10.55 -9.38
CA GLN A 363 -2.07 11.27 -8.32
C GLN A 363 -2.33 10.68 -6.92
N PHE A 364 -3.47 10.01 -6.71
CA PHE A 364 -3.83 9.41 -5.43
C PHE A 364 -3.23 8.01 -5.19
N SER A 365 -2.49 7.47 -6.17
CA SER A 365 -1.80 6.19 -6.03
C SER A 365 -0.76 6.23 -4.91
N ASP A 366 -0.57 5.11 -4.22
CA ASP A 366 0.31 5.01 -3.04
C ASP A 366 1.71 5.57 -3.29
N PHE A 367 2.30 5.19 -4.42
CA PHE A 367 3.65 5.57 -4.80
C PHE A 367 3.81 7.05 -5.16
N TYR A 368 2.74 7.84 -5.26
CA TYR A 368 2.82 9.32 -5.35
C TYR A 368 2.53 10.02 -4.02
N GLN A 369 1.97 9.30 -3.05
CA GLN A 369 1.63 9.84 -1.73
C GLN A 369 2.73 9.61 -0.71
N TRP A 370 3.61 8.65 -0.94
CA TRP A 370 4.64 8.27 0.02
C TRP A 370 5.94 9.04 -0.22
N PRO A 371 6.62 9.49 0.85
CA PRO A 371 7.87 10.21 0.72
C PRO A 371 9.01 9.26 0.32
N HIS A 372 10.08 9.84 -0.22
CA HIS A 372 11.32 9.13 -0.58
C HIS A 372 11.18 8.07 -1.70
N ILE A 373 10.09 8.13 -2.47
CA ILE A 373 10.01 7.45 -3.77
C ILE A 373 10.83 8.24 -4.79
N THR A 374 11.61 7.55 -5.61
CA THR A 374 12.37 8.15 -6.70
C THR A 374 11.58 8.07 -7.99
N TYR A 375 11.22 9.20 -8.58
CA TYR A 375 10.47 9.23 -9.84
C TYR A 375 11.40 9.36 -11.05
N PHE A 376 11.06 8.77 -12.20
CA PHE A 376 11.79 8.95 -13.45
C PHE A 376 10.88 9.32 -14.63
N ASN A 377 11.40 10.10 -15.58
CA ASN A 377 10.67 10.62 -16.74
C ASN A 377 10.99 9.89 -18.05
N SER A 378 12.02 9.05 -18.06
CA SER A 378 12.41 8.20 -19.20
C SER A 378 13.29 7.04 -18.71
N THR A 379 13.60 6.07 -19.59
CA THR A 379 14.57 5.01 -19.24
C THR A 379 15.99 5.54 -19.05
N ASP A 380 16.36 6.62 -19.73
CA ASP A 380 17.65 7.27 -19.52
C ASP A 380 17.74 7.94 -18.14
N ASP A 381 16.71 8.70 -17.77
CA ASP A 381 16.59 9.33 -16.46
C ASP A 381 16.53 8.27 -15.35
N LEU A 382 15.87 7.13 -15.60
CA LEU A 382 15.91 5.98 -14.70
C LEU A 382 17.35 5.46 -14.51
N VAL A 383 18.09 5.19 -15.59
CA VAL A 383 19.47 4.68 -15.50
C VAL A 383 20.38 5.64 -14.75
N GLU A 384 20.30 6.94 -15.04
CA GLU A 384 21.03 7.99 -14.31
C GLU A 384 20.73 7.94 -12.80
N LYS A 385 19.44 7.82 -12.44
CA LYS A 385 19.02 7.72 -11.03
C LYS A 385 19.50 6.43 -10.36
N LEU A 386 19.49 5.30 -11.08
CA LEU A 386 20.00 4.03 -10.56
C LEU A 386 21.52 4.08 -10.30
N MET A 387 22.27 4.84 -11.11
CA MET A 387 23.72 5.00 -10.95
C MET A 387 24.10 5.96 -9.83
N HIS A 388 23.29 7.00 -9.60
CA HIS A 388 23.71 8.16 -8.80
C HIS A 388 22.90 8.41 -7.53
N ALA A 389 21.77 7.72 -7.32
CA ALA A 389 20.99 7.87 -6.10
C ALA A 389 21.75 7.36 -4.86
N ASP A 390 21.71 8.12 -3.77
CA ASP A 390 22.15 7.64 -2.46
C ASP A 390 21.08 6.73 -1.85
N LEU A 391 21.18 5.45 -2.18
CA LEU A 391 20.23 4.42 -1.77
C LEU A 391 20.17 4.23 -0.24
N ASN A 392 21.29 4.44 0.45
CA ASN A 392 21.35 4.35 1.92
C ASN A 392 20.60 5.52 2.56
N GLU A 393 20.77 6.73 2.02
CA GLU A 393 20.06 7.90 2.50
C GLU A 393 18.55 7.82 2.25
N ILE A 394 18.14 7.33 1.07
CA ILE A 394 16.73 7.07 0.75
C ILE A 394 16.15 6.09 1.77
N SER A 395 16.79 4.93 1.97
CA SER A 395 16.34 3.91 2.92
C SER A 395 16.27 4.43 4.35
N ARG A 396 17.29 5.17 4.80
CA ARG A 396 17.31 5.79 6.14
C ARG A 396 16.13 6.74 6.34
N SER A 397 15.81 7.53 5.32
CA SER A 397 14.71 8.49 5.38
C SER A 397 13.34 7.79 5.36
N MET A 398 13.17 6.76 4.52
CA MET A 398 11.99 5.88 4.55
C MET A 398 11.78 5.27 5.94
N LYS A 399 12.85 4.78 6.58
CA LYS A 399 12.79 4.20 7.92
C LYS A 399 12.29 5.18 8.97
N ILE A 400 12.79 6.43 8.94
CA ILE A 400 12.33 7.49 9.85
C ILE A 400 10.83 7.76 9.66
N TYR A 401 10.38 7.84 8.41
CA TYR A 401 8.96 8.03 8.11
C TYR A 401 8.10 6.84 8.57
N ASN A 402 8.55 5.61 8.29
CA ASN A 402 7.82 4.38 8.62
C ASN A 402 7.64 4.19 10.13
N VAL A 403 8.62 4.58 10.95
CA VAL A 403 8.47 4.57 12.43
C VAL A 403 7.33 5.50 12.87
N LYS A 404 7.28 6.73 12.36
CA LYS A 404 6.22 7.69 12.70
C LYS A 404 4.85 7.23 12.20
N LEU A 405 4.81 6.65 11.01
CA LEU A 405 3.57 6.12 10.46
C LEU A 405 3.03 4.96 11.32
N LYS A 406 3.89 4.07 11.78
CA LYS A 406 3.51 2.97 12.67
C LYS A 406 2.87 3.47 13.96
N GLU A 407 3.47 4.47 14.60
CA GLU A 407 2.89 5.11 15.79
C GLU A 407 1.48 5.65 15.50
N ARG A 408 1.33 6.39 14.40
CA ARG A 408 0.02 6.94 13.99
C ARG A 408 -1.01 5.84 13.69
N LEU A 409 -0.62 4.76 13.01
CA LEU A 409 -1.54 3.66 12.70
C LEU A 409 -1.98 2.93 13.96
N HIS A 410 -1.09 2.75 14.93
CA HIS A 410 -1.45 2.20 16.22
C HIS A 410 -2.48 3.09 16.94
N GLU A 411 -2.27 4.42 16.97
CA GLU A 411 -3.24 5.36 17.54
C GLU A 411 -4.60 5.31 16.83
N GLN A 412 -4.61 5.19 15.49
CA GLN A 412 -5.85 5.02 14.71
C GLN A 412 -6.57 3.71 15.06
N TRP A 413 -5.86 2.60 15.19
CA TRP A 413 -6.45 1.33 15.60
C TRP A 413 -6.95 1.35 17.04
N GLU A 414 -6.22 1.97 17.97
CA GLU A 414 -6.71 2.18 19.34
C GLU A 414 -8.04 2.95 19.34
N ASP A 415 -8.14 4.00 18.53
CA ASP A 415 -9.38 4.78 18.42
C ASP A 415 -10.53 3.96 17.83
N ILE A 416 -10.27 3.22 16.75
CA ILE A 416 -11.25 2.31 16.13
C ILE A 416 -11.75 1.28 17.14
N LEU A 417 -10.84 0.62 17.86
CA LEU A 417 -11.20 -0.42 18.82
C LEU A 417 -11.99 0.15 20.00
N ARG A 418 -11.66 1.36 20.48
CA ARG A 418 -12.47 2.04 21.51
C ARG A 418 -13.90 2.35 21.05
N ARG A 419 -14.09 2.76 19.80
CA ARG A 419 -15.44 3.03 19.24
C ARG A 419 -16.27 1.76 19.11
N VAL A 420 -15.62 0.66 18.72
CA VAL A 420 -16.25 -0.67 18.65
C VAL A 420 -16.61 -1.18 20.05
N ASP A 421 -15.78 -0.89 21.05
CA ASP A 421 -15.91 -1.37 22.42
C ASP A 421 -16.95 -0.62 23.27
N ALA A 422 -17.41 0.56 22.85
CA ALA A 422 -18.25 1.48 23.63
C ALA A 422 -19.71 1.01 23.90
N ASN A 423 -19.88 -0.24 24.35
CA ASN A 423 -21.13 -0.82 24.84
C ASN A 423 -21.37 -0.51 26.33
#